data_AF-A0A846CZM0-F1
#
_entry.id   AF-A0A846CZM0-F1
#
_cell.length_a   1.000
_cell.length_b   1.000
_cell.length_c   1.000
_cell.angle_alpha   90.00
_cell.angle_beta   90.00
_cell.angle_gamma   90.00
#
_symmetry.space_group_name_H-M   'P 1'
#
loop_
_entity.id
_entity.type
_entity.pdbx_description
1 polymer ?
#
loop_
_entity_poly.entity_id
_entity_poly.type
_entity_poly.pdbx_seq_one_letter_code
_entity_poly.pdbx_strand_id
1 'polypeptide(L)' 'MRYAVVIEKGKNSYGAYVRDLPGCVAVAETLEDVKQLITEAVMFHLEGLKEDGLSAPESVSFCEYIEVA' A
#
# COMPACT_ATOMS: atom_id res chain seq x y z
N MET A 1 9.16 -9.44 1.72
CA MET A 1 9.01 -8.25 2.59
C MET A 1 7.52 -8.01 2.80
N ARG A 2 7.12 -7.35 3.88
CA ARG A 2 5.71 -7.05 4.16
C ARG A 2 5.59 -5.55 4.46
N TYR A 3 4.70 -4.86 3.76
CA TYR A 3 4.40 -3.45 4.01
C TYR A 3 2.99 -3.29 4.57
N ALA A 4 2.83 -2.35 5.49
CA ALA A 4 1.51 -1.97 5.98
C ALA A 4 0.81 -1.08 4.95
N VAL A 5 -0.40 -1.48 4.55
CA VAL A 5 -1.26 -0.73 3.63
C VAL A 5 -2.42 -0.17 4.42
N VAL A 6 -2.66 1.14 4.30
CA VAL A 6 -3.89 1.77 4.79
C VAL A 6 -4.89 1.77 3.65
N ILE A 7 -6.12 1.30 3.89
CA ILE A 7 -7.22 1.32 2.92
C ILE A 7 -8.36 2.13 3.53
N GLU A 8 -8.80 3.17 2.81
CA GLU A 8 -9.84 4.10 3.23
C GLU A 8 -11.04 3.99 2.31
N LYS A 9 -12.25 3.94 2.88
CA LYS A 9 -13.49 3.97 2.12
C LYS A 9 -13.89 5.42 1.83
N GLY A 10 -13.95 5.77 0.55
CA GLY A 10 -14.55 7.00 0.06
C GLY A 10 -16.06 6.87 -0.17
N LYS A 11 -16.66 7.87 -0.83
CA LYS A 11 -18.10 7.89 -1.12
C LYS A 11 -18.54 6.73 -2.01
N ASN A 12 -17.79 6.49 -3.09
CA ASN A 12 -18.11 5.49 -4.13
C ASN A 12 -16.91 4.58 -4.47
N SER A 13 -15.83 4.66 -3.70
CA SER A 13 -14.57 3.99 -4.02
C SER A 13 -13.76 3.71 -2.74
N TYR A 14 -12.63 3.04 -2.90
CA TYR A 14 -11.61 2.83 -1.90
C TYR A 14 -10.30 3.44 -2.38
N GLY A 15 -9.59 4.11 -1.48
CA GLY A 15 -8.22 4.54 -1.68
C GLY A 15 -7.28 3.68 -0.84
N ALA A 16 -6.08 3.41 -1.33
CA ALA A 16 -5.04 2.71 -0.59
C ALA A 16 -3.69 3.41 -0.72
N TYR A 17 -2.88 3.37 0.34
CA TYR A 17 -1.53 3.91 0.33
C TYR A 17 -0.60 3.16 1.29
N VAL A 18 0.71 3.23 1.02
CA VAL A 18 1.76 2.64 1.86
C VAL A 18 2.60 3.76 2.47
N ARG A 19 2.57 3.89 3.80
CA ARG A 19 3.32 4.96 4.50
C ARG A 19 4.83 4.83 4.32
N ASP A 20 5.34 3.60 4.37
CA ASP A 20 6.77 3.31 4.25
C ASP A 20 7.29 3.42 2.81
N LEU A 21 6.39 3.48 1.82
CA LEU A 21 6.69 3.67 0.40
C LEU A 21 5.92 4.88 -0.16
N PRO A 22 6.32 6.12 0.17
CA PRO A 22 5.65 7.32 -0.32
C PRO A 22 5.59 7.33 -1.85
N GLY A 23 4.37 7.49 -2.39
CA GLY A 23 4.11 7.44 -3.84
C GLY A 23 3.44 6.14 -4.31
N CYS A 24 3.47 5.07 -3.50
CA CYS A 24 2.67 3.88 -3.76
C CYS A 24 1.23 4.11 -3.28
N VAL A 25 0.33 4.40 -4.22
CA VAL A 25 -1.09 4.67 -3.99
C VAL A 25 -1.96 3.97 -5.03
N ALA A 26 -3.21 3.66 -4.68
CA ALA A 26 -4.19 3.08 -5.60
C ALA A 26 -5.61 3.55 -5.26
N VAL A 27 -6.50 3.56 -6.25
CA VAL A 27 -7.93 3.83 -6.08
C VAL A 27 -8.72 2.84 -6.92
N ALA A 28 -9.78 2.26 -6.35
CA ALA A 28 -10.69 1.37 -7.08
C ALA A 28 -12.12 1.43 -6.51
N GLU A 29 -13.10 0.92 -7.26
CA GLU A 29 -14.50 0.90 -6.80
C GLU A 29 -14.76 -0.15 -5.71
N THR A 30 -14.01 -1.26 -5.72
CA THR A 30 -14.17 -2.35 -4.77
C THR A 30 -12.95 -2.52 -3.86
N LEU A 31 -13.19 -3.14 -2.69
CA LEU A 31 -12.12 -3.45 -1.74
C LEU A 31 -11.15 -4.51 -2.29
N GLU A 32 -11.61 -5.38 -3.17
CA GLU A 32 -10.77 -6.39 -3.82
C GLU A 32 -9.84 -5.74 -4.85
N ASP A 33 -10.40 -4.92 -5.73
CA ASP A 33 -9.64 -4.23 -6.78
C ASP A 33 -8.58 -3.31 -6.18
N VAL A 34 -8.91 -2.54 -5.14
CA VAL A 34 -7.93 -1.62 -4.54
C VAL A 34 -6.76 -2.38 -3.90
N LYS A 35 -7.02 -3.58 -3.35
CA LYS A 35 -5.97 -4.46 -2.79
C LYS A 35 -5.09 -5.04 -3.88
N GLN A 36 -5.66 -5.43 -5.01
CA GLN A 36 -4.88 -5.90 -6.15
C GLN A 36 -3.99 -4.76 -6.68
N LEU A 37 -4.59 -3.59 -6.97
CA LEU A 37 -3.87 -2.46 -7.56
C LEU A 37 -2.75 -1.94 -6.66
N ILE A 38 -2.97 -1.83 -5.35
CA ILE A 38 -1.90 -1.38 -4.43
C ILE A 38 -0.77 -2.41 -4.33
N THR A 39 -1.09 -3.71 -4.45
CA THR A 39 -0.07 -4.76 -4.47
C THR A 39 0.79 -4.63 -5.73
N GLU A 40 0.17 -4.44 -6.89
CA GLU A 40 0.86 -4.20 -8.17
C GLU A 40 1.72 -2.93 -8.12
N ALA A 41 1.20 -1.83 -7.58
CA ALA A 41 1.94 -0.58 -7.43
C ALA A 41 3.19 -0.72 -6.54
N VAL A 42 3.08 -1.48 -5.44
CA VAL A 42 4.21 -1.78 -4.55
C VAL A 42 5.24 -2.64 -5.26
N MET A 43 4.83 -3.71 -5.94
CA MET A 43 5.74 -4.58 -6.69
C MET A 43 6.51 -3.80 -7.75
N PHE A 44 5.79 -3.02 -8.57
CA PHE A 44 6.38 -2.18 -9.60
C PHE A 44 7.39 -1.17 -9.04
N HIS A 45 7.07 -0.51 -7.92
CA HIS A 45 7.98 0.45 -7.30
C HIS A 45 9.27 -0.22 -6.79
N LEU A 46 9.16 -1.39 -6.16
CA LEU A 46 10.31 -2.14 -5.66
C LEU A 46 11.20 -2.67 -6.79
N GLU A 47 10.61 -3.08 -7.90
CA GLU A 47 11.34 -3.46 -9.11
C GLU A 47 12.11 -2.27 -9.67
N GLY A 48 11.48 -1.09 -9.79
CA GLY A 48 12.16 0.13 -10.22
C GLY A 48 13.34 0.53 -9.33
N LEU A 49 13.17 0.48 -8.00
CA LEU A 49 14.28 0.74 -7.07
C LEU A 49 15.45 -0.24 -7.28
N LYS A 50 15.15 -1.52 -7.52
CA LYS A 50 16.17 -2.53 -7.77
C LYS A 50 16.91 -2.27 -9.08
N GLU A 51 16.20 -1.86 -10.14
CA GLU A 51 16.80 -1.50 -11.44
C GLU A 51 17.71 -0.28 -11.33
N ASP A 52 17.36 0.69 -10.48
CA ASP A 52 18.17 1.87 -10.18
C ASP A 52 19.34 1.59 -9.21
N GLY A 53 19.48 0.34 -8.74
CA GLY A 53 20.52 -0.05 -7.77
C GLY A 53 20.28 0.49 -6.35
N LEU A 54 19.06 0.91 -6.04
CA LEU A 54 18.65 1.41 -4.72
C LEU A 54 18.11 0.27 -3.85
N SER A 55 18.32 0.39 -2.55
CA SER A 55 17.74 -0.54 -1.57
C SER A 55 16.27 -0.22 -1.32
N ALA A 56 15.44 -1.25 -1.27
CA ALA A 56 14.06 -1.12 -0.82
C ALA A 56 14.00 -0.55 0.62
N PRO A 57 13.10 0.43 0.91
CA PRO A 57 12.89 0.94 2.26
C PRO A 57 12.51 -0.18 3.24
N GLU A 58 12.95 -0.05 4.49
CA GLU A 58 12.55 -0.98 5.54
C GLU A 58 11.08 -0.75 5.93
N SER A 59 10.35 -1.85 6.16
CA SER A 59 9.00 -1.79 6.69
C SER A 59 9.04 -1.51 8.20
N VAL A 60 8.67 -0.30 8.60
CA VAL A 60 8.66 0.16 10.01
C VAL A 60 7.25 0.41 10.53
N SER A 61 6.25 0.35 9.65
CA SER A 61 4.85 0.55 10.02
C SER A 61 4.23 -0.74 10.60
N PHE A 62 3.62 -0.60 11.77
CA PHE A 62 2.82 -1.64 12.44
C PHE A 62 1.34 -1.23 12.45
N CYS A 63 0.45 -2.18 12.19
CA CYS A 63 -0.99 -1.97 12.25
C CYS A 63 -1.62 -2.88 13.30
N GLU A 64 -2.44 -2.30 14.16
CA GLU A 64 -3.18 -3.01 15.21
C GLU A 64 -4.65 -2.59 15.11
N TYR A 65 -5.57 -3.53 15.30
CA TYR A 65 -6.99 -3.21 15.50
C TYR A 65 -7.28 -3.17 16.99
N ILE A 66 -7.88 -2.09 17.46
CA ILE A 66 -8.36 -1.97 18.83
C ILE A 66 -9.87 -2.07 18.79
N GLU A 67 -10.43 -3.09 19.45
CA GLU A 67 -11.87 -3.20 19.65
C GLU A 67 -12.28 -2.27 20.80
N VAL A 68 -13.31 -1.47 20.56
CA VAL A 68 -13.91 -0.58 21.55
C VAL A 68 -15.38 -0.94 21.68
N ALA A 69 -15.86 -1.03 22.91
CA ALA A 69 -17.24 -1.39 23.25
C ALA A 69 -18.26 -0.32 22.84
#